data_AF-A0A3A4WPS7-F1
#
_entry.id   AF-A0A3A4WPS7-F1
#
_cell.length_a   1.000
_cell.length_b   1.000
_cell.length_c   1.000
_cell.angle_alpha   90.00
_cell.angle_beta   90.00
_cell.angle_gamma   90.00
#
_symmetry.space_group_name_H-M   'P 1'
#
loop_
_entity.id
_entity.type
_entity.pdbx_description
1 polymer ?
#
loop_
_entity_poly.entity_id
_entity_poly.type
_entity_poly.pdbx_seq_one_letter_code
_entity_poly.pdbx_strand_id
1 'polypeptide(L)'
;MAIAASGILMPASEAQQSAPKETEEQKTLKRYANESLYQLKYSIKNDGFFSNRVALNIWESNARDAGVFDELLYKQFKEQIYKKSINENLGWFEFFVSQKNFKDAETCLQLWKLHCEEMEVFNQEQYDELRKKMK
;
A
#
# COMPACT_ATOMS: atom_id res chain seq x y z
N MET A 1 31.51 -30.30 67.45
CA MET A 1 30.07 -30.41 67.13
C MET A 1 29.62 -29.04 66.69
N ALA A 2 29.53 -28.74 65.39
CA ALA A 2 28.33 -28.92 64.53
C ALA A 2 27.10 -28.24 65.17
N ILE A 3 26.40 -27.28 64.56
CA ILE A 3 25.73 -27.33 63.24
C ILE A 3 25.51 -25.90 62.71
N ALA A 4 25.67 -25.73 61.39
CA ALA A 4 25.26 -24.56 60.61
C ALA A 4 23.74 -24.52 60.41
N ALA A 5 23.13 -23.33 60.41
CA ALA A 5 21.76 -23.14 59.93
C ALA A 5 21.72 -22.00 58.92
N SER A 6 21.81 -22.42 57.66
CA SER A 6 21.53 -21.67 56.45
C SER A 6 20.13 -21.06 56.50
N GLY A 7 20.06 -19.73 56.47
CA GLY A 7 18.83 -18.99 56.19
C GLY A 7 18.64 -18.90 54.67
N ILE A 8 17.65 -19.64 54.20
CA ILE A 8 17.26 -19.86 52.80
C ILE A 8 16.96 -18.53 52.09
N LEU A 9 17.69 -18.26 50.99
CA LEU A 9 17.30 -17.32 49.95
C LEU A 9 15.99 -17.83 49.33
N MET A 10 14.88 -17.09 49.46
CA MET A 10 13.71 -17.35 48.64
C MET A 10 14.03 -16.97 47.19
N PRO A 11 13.74 -17.82 46.20
CA PRO A 11 13.84 -17.40 44.80
C PRO A 11 12.66 -16.47 44.50
N ALA A 12 12.97 -15.29 43.97
CA ALA A 12 11.99 -14.48 43.28
C ALA A 12 11.40 -15.32 42.14
N SER A 13 10.14 -15.69 42.28
CA SER A 13 9.36 -16.27 41.19
C SER A 13 9.21 -15.20 40.13
N GLU A 14 10.09 -15.21 39.14
CA GLU A 14 9.85 -14.59 37.85
C GLU A 14 8.66 -15.32 37.23
N ALA A 15 7.46 -14.81 37.51
CA ALA A 15 6.30 -15.11 36.72
C ALA A 15 6.59 -14.62 35.29
N GLN A 16 7.10 -15.51 34.45
CA GLN A 16 7.08 -15.36 33.00
C GLN A 16 5.63 -15.07 32.62
N GLN A 17 5.31 -13.79 32.45
CA GLN A 17 4.11 -13.35 31.76
C GLN A 17 4.25 -13.83 30.33
N SER A 18 3.77 -15.05 30.07
CA SER A 18 3.53 -15.53 28.72
C SER A 18 2.62 -14.52 28.05
N ALA A 19 3.04 -13.99 26.89
CA ALA A 19 2.23 -13.08 26.10
C ALA A 19 0.78 -13.62 25.97
N PRO A 20 -0.25 -12.76 26.02
CA PRO A 20 -1.64 -13.20 25.88
C PRO A 20 -1.78 -14.08 24.64
N LYS A 21 -2.36 -15.28 24.81
CA LYS A 21 -2.64 -16.15 23.67
C LYS A 21 -3.63 -15.45 22.74
N GLU A 22 -3.29 -15.44 21.46
CA GLU A 22 -4.13 -14.86 20.40
C GLU A 22 -5.52 -15.52 20.38
N THR A 23 -6.57 -14.70 20.31
CA THR A 23 -7.96 -15.17 20.25
C THR A 23 -8.30 -15.72 18.85
N GLU A 24 -9.32 -16.57 18.73
CA GLU A 24 -9.79 -17.06 17.41
C GLU A 24 -10.29 -15.92 16.50
N GLU A 25 -10.84 -14.86 17.10
CA GLU A 25 -11.20 -13.64 16.40
C GLU A 25 -9.96 -12.93 15.82
N GLN A 26 -8.91 -12.74 16.62
CA GLN A 26 -7.65 -12.16 16.13
C GLN A 26 -7.04 -12.98 14.99
N LYS A 27 -7.05 -14.32 15.10
CA LYS A 27 -6.59 -15.20 14.01
C LYS A 27 -7.40 -15.01 12.73
N THR A 28 -8.71 -14.86 12.86
CA THR A 28 -9.62 -14.64 11.72
C THR A 28 -9.35 -13.29 11.04
N LEU A 29 -9.19 -12.22 11.82
CA LEU A 29 -8.86 -10.89 11.30
C LEU A 29 -7.51 -10.90 10.57
N LYS A 30 -6.48 -11.53 11.15
CA LYS A 30 -5.18 -11.68 10.48
C LYS A 30 -5.28 -12.48 9.18
N ARG A 31 -6.13 -13.50 9.11
CA ARG A 31 -6.39 -14.23 7.86
C ARG A 31 -6.97 -13.30 6.79
N TYR A 32 -7.97 -12.48 7.12
CA TYR A 32 -8.54 -11.51 6.17
C TYR A 32 -7.52 -10.46 5.72
N ALA A 33 -6.68 -9.96 6.62
CA ALA A 33 -5.58 -9.07 6.27
C ALA A 33 -4.59 -9.74 5.29
N ASN A 34 -4.23 -11.00 5.51
CA ASN A 34 -3.32 -11.75 4.64
C ASN A 34 -3.94 -12.06 3.26
N GLU A 35 -5.20 -12.47 3.22
CA GLU A 35 -5.92 -12.74 1.98
C GLU A 35 -6.07 -11.47 1.14
N SER A 36 -6.47 -10.35 1.74
CA SER A 36 -6.56 -9.06 1.05
C SER A 36 -5.19 -8.53 0.59
N LEU A 37 -4.11 -8.78 1.36
CA LEU A 37 -2.74 -8.47 0.91
C LEU A 37 -2.35 -9.26 -0.34
N TYR A 38 -2.71 -10.55 -0.39
CA TYR A 38 -2.48 -11.37 -1.58
C TYR A 38 -3.25 -10.80 -2.79
N GLN A 39 -4.52 -10.45 -2.60
CA GLN A 39 -5.35 -9.86 -3.66
C GLN A 39 -4.80 -8.51 -4.13
N LEU A 40 -4.34 -7.65 -3.22
CA LEU A 40 -3.68 -6.40 -3.56
C LEU A 40 -2.45 -6.63 -4.45
N LYS A 41 -1.56 -7.54 -4.06
CA LYS A 41 -0.35 -7.87 -4.84
C LYS A 41 -0.71 -8.42 -6.22
N TYR A 42 -1.73 -9.28 -6.29
CA TYR A 42 -2.24 -9.79 -7.56
C TYR A 42 -2.80 -8.66 -8.44
N SER A 43 -3.60 -7.76 -7.87
CA SER A 43 -4.23 -6.66 -8.60
C SER A 43 -3.18 -5.70 -9.15
N ILE A 44 -2.22 -5.27 -8.33
CA ILE A 44 -1.11 -4.40 -8.78
C ILE A 44 -0.41 -4.97 -10.02
N LYS A 45 -0.20 -6.29 -10.05
CA LYS A 45 0.43 -6.99 -11.17
C LYS A 45 -0.46 -7.04 -12.41
N ASN A 46 -1.74 -7.38 -12.28
CA ASN A 46 -2.57 -7.81 -13.40
C ASN A 46 -3.67 -6.81 -13.82
N ASP A 47 -4.04 -5.88 -12.95
CA ASP A 47 -5.20 -5.00 -13.14
C ASP A 47 -4.80 -3.54 -13.36
N GLY A 48 -5.81 -2.74 -13.70
CA GLY A 48 -5.70 -1.28 -13.86
C GLY A 48 -5.86 -0.51 -12.55
N PHE A 49 -5.62 0.81 -12.64
CA PHE A 49 -5.54 1.71 -11.48
C PHE A 49 -6.72 1.61 -10.50
N PHE A 50 -7.96 1.60 -10.98
CA PHE A 50 -9.15 1.58 -10.10
C PHE A 50 -9.24 0.30 -9.27
N SER A 51 -9.04 -0.87 -9.88
CA SER A 51 -9.01 -2.15 -9.18
C SER A 51 -7.92 -2.16 -8.11
N ASN A 52 -6.73 -1.65 -8.46
CA ASN A 52 -5.61 -1.57 -7.52
C ASN A 52 -5.93 -0.67 -6.31
N ARG A 53 -6.57 0.49 -6.53
CA ARG A 53 -6.99 1.41 -5.46
C ARG A 53 -8.02 0.77 -4.54
N VAL A 54 -9.00 0.06 -5.09
CA VAL A 54 -9.99 -0.67 -4.30
C VAL A 54 -9.32 -1.76 -3.47
N ALA A 55 -8.45 -2.57 -4.06
CA ALA A 55 -7.73 -3.62 -3.35
C ALA A 55 -6.83 -3.06 -2.23
N LEU A 56 -6.19 -1.90 -2.46
CA LEU A 56 -5.37 -1.23 -1.46
C LEU A 56 -6.20 -0.80 -0.25
N ASN A 57 -7.38 -0.20 -0.48
CA ASN A 57 -8.28 0.23 0.58
C ASN A 57 -8.85 -0.95 1.38
N ILE A 58 -9.19 -2.06 0.71
CA ILE A 58 -9.67 -3.28 1.38
C ILE A 58 -8.57 -3.84 2.29
N TRP A 59 -7.34 -3.96 1.78
CA TRP A 59 -6.22 -4.42 2.58
C TRP A 59 -5.93 -3.48 3.77
N GLU A 60 -5.93 -2.16 3.55
CA GLU A 60 -5.74 -1.18 4.61
C GLU A 60 -6.77 -1.38 5.74
N SER A 61 -8.06 -1.50 5.40
CA SER A 61 -9.12 -1.73 6.39
C SER A 61 -8.88 -3.01 7.19
N ASN A 62 -8.68 -4.14 6.51
CA ASN A 62 -8.48 -5.43 7.16
C ASN A 62 -7.21 -5.47 8.02
N ALA A 63 -6.13 -4.84 7.55
CA ALA A 63 -4.88 -4.77 8.29
C ALA A 63 -5.00 -3.89 9.55
N ARG A 64 -5.77 -2.80 9.49
CA ARG A 64 -6.08 -1.97 10.65
C ARG A 64 -6.94 -2.72 11.67
N ASP A 65 -8.00 -3.38 11.22
CA ASP A 65 -8.89 -4.19 12.07
C ASP A 65 -8.12 -5.33 12.76
N ALA A 66 -7.17 -5.94 12.05
CA ALA A 66 -6.30 -6.99 12.59
C ALA A 66 -5.14 -6.47 13.45
N GLY A 67 -4.92 -5.15 13.54
CA GLY A 67 -3.80 -4.54 14.26
C GLY A 67 -2.41 -4.83 13.64
N VAL A 68 -2.36 -5.14 12.34
CA VAL A 68 -1.13 -5.49 11.60
C VAL A 68 -0.81 -4.50 10.47
N PHE A 69 -1.46 -3.34 10.46
CA PHE A 69 -1.23 -2.30 9.45
C PHE A 69 0.20 -1.76 9.52
N ASP A 70 0.85 -1.74 8.36
CA ASP A 70 2.19 -1.17 8.17
C ASP A 70 2.08 0.03 7.21
N GLU A 71 2.33 1.22 7.76
CA GLU A 71 2.24 2.48 7.02
C GLU A 71 3.29 2.58 5.90
N LEU A 72 4.49 2.05 6.12
CA LEU A 72 5.55 2.06 5.11
C LEU A 72 5.16 1.15 3.93
N LEU A 73 4.64 -0.04 4.24
CA LEU A 73 4.16 -0.97 3.23
C LEU A 73 2.98 -0.38 2.43
N TYR A 74 2.05 0.31 3.11
CA TYR A 74 0.96 1.04 2.45
C TYR A 74 1.49 2.10 1.48
N LYS A 75 2.44 2.93 1.93
CA LYS A 75 3.07 3.96 1.10
C LYS A 75 3.75 3.35 -0.13
N GLN A 76 4.45 2.23 0.03
CA GLN A 76 5.08 1.51 -1.07
C GLN A 76 4.07 0.98 -2.09
N PHE A 77 2.94 0.41 -1.64
CA PHE A 77 1.90 -0.04 -2.57
C PHE A 77 1.22 1.13 -3.28
N LYS A 78 0.90 2.21 -2.55
CA LYS A 78 0.37 3.43 -3.16
C LYS A 78 1.32 3.94 -4.25
N GLU A 79 2.60 4.08 -3.94
CA GLU A 79 3.61 4.54 -4.88
C GLU A 79 3.68 3.64 -6.14
N GLN A 80 3.67 2.30 -5.99
CA GLN A 80 3.66 1.38 -7.13
C GLN A 80 2.43 1.58 -8.03
N ILE A 81 1.24 1.73 -7.43
CA ILE A 81 -0.03 1.91 -8.14
C ILE A 81 -0.02 3.21 -8.95
N TYR A 82 0.38 4.32 -8.31
CA TYR A 82 0.40 5.61 -8.97
C TYR A 82 1.50 5.71 -10.03
N LYS A 83 2.71 5.20 -9.77
CA LYS A 83 3.77 5.14 -10.79
C LYS A 83 3.34 4.37 -12.03
N LYS A 84 2.72 3.20 -11.85
CA LYS A 84 2.17 2.42 -12.97
C LYS A 84 1.15 3.25 -13.75
N SER A 85 0.19 3.88 -13.08
CA SER A 85 -0.85 4.67 -13.74
C SER A 85 -0.32 5.94 -14.42
N ILE A 86 0.66 6.64 -13.84
CA ILE A 86 1.32 7.78 -14.46
C ILE A 86 1.95 7.35 -15.79
N ASN A 87 2.71 6.25 -15.79
CA ASN A 87 3.37 5.74 -16.99
C ASN A 87 2.37 5.28 -18.04
N GLU A 88 1.31 4.56 -17.64
CA GLU A 88 0.26 4.10 -18.55
C GLU A 88 -0.48 5.27 -19.21
N ASN A 89 -0.89 6.28 -18.43
CA ASN A 89 -1.58 7.45 -18.97
C ASN A 89 -0.71 8.23 -19.95
N LEU A 90 0.60 8.34 -19.68
CA LEU A 90 1.51 8.98 -20.63
C LEU A 90 1.64 8.17 -21.93
N GLY A 91 1.73 6.84 -21.85
CA GLY A 91 1.73 5.97 -23.03
C GLY A 91 0.44 6.08 -23.85
N TRP A 92 -0.72 6.10 -23.19
CA TRP A 92 -2.00 6.31 -23.87
C TRP A 92 -2.14 7.70 -24.48
N PHE A 93 -1.66 8.73 -23.79
CA PHE A 93 -1.59 10.08 -24.34
C PHE A 93 -0.80 10.11 -25.65
N GLU A 94 0.41 9.54 -25.67
CA GLU A 94 1.24 9.50 -26.88
C GLU A 94 0.59 8.70 -28.01
N PHE A 95 -0.04 7.57 -27.67
CA PHE A 95 -0.82 6.78 -28.62
C PHE A 95 -1.94 7.62 -29.26
N PHE A 96 -2.77 8.30 -28.46
CA PHE A 96 -3.89 9.09 -28.98
C PHE A 96 -3.45 10.33 -29.75
N VAL A 97 -2.35 10.98 -29.36
CA VAL A 97 -1.71 12.05 -30.15
C VAL A 97 -1.32 11.52 -31.54
N SER A 98 -0.70 10.33 -31.62
CA SER A 98 -0.31 9.73 -32.91
C SER A 98 -1.50 9.45 -33.84
N GLN A 99 -2.66 9.16 -33.26
CA GLN A 99 -3.91 8.92 -33.99
C GLN A 99 -4.69 10.22 -34.28
N LYS A 100 -4.17 11.39 -33.88
CA LYS A 100 -4.87 12.68 -33.91
C LYS A 100 -6.21 12.67 -33.14
N ASN A 101 -6.36 11.75 -32.18
CA ASN A 101 -7.51 11.68 -31.29
C ASN A 101 -7.25 12.56 -30.05
N PHE A 102 -7.33 13.88 -30.24
CA PHE A 102 -6.96 14.83 -29.19
C PHE A 102 -7.92 14.85 -28.00
N LYS A 103 -9.16 14.37 -28.17
CA LYS A 103 -10.12 14.26 -27.08
C LYS A 103 -9.67 13.22 -26.04
N ASP A 104 -9.28 12.04 -26.52
CA ASP A 104 -8.83 10.98 -25.62
C ASP A 104 -7.42 11.27 -25.10
N ALA A 105 -6.55 11.89 -25.91
CA ALA A 105 -5.25 12.38 -25.45
C ALA A 105 -5.39 13.38 -24.29
N GLU A 106 -6.27 14.38 -24.41
CA GLU A 106 -6.53 15.34 -23.33
C GLU A 106 -6.98 14.64 -22.05
N THR A 107 -7.86 13.63 -22.16
CA THR A 107 -8.32 12.85 -21.02
C THR A 107 -7.17 12.13 -20.32
N CYS A 108 -6.30 11.47 -21.08
CA CYS A 108 -5.10 10.81 -20.54
C CYS A 108 -4.14 11.81 -19.87
N LEU A 109 -3.97 13.00 -20.46
CA LEU A 109 -3.10 14.03 -19.90
C LEU A 109 -3.64 14.61 -18.59
N GLN A 110 -4.95 14.79 -18.46
CA GLN A 110 -5.57 15.22 -17.19
C GLN A 110 -5.42 14.15 -16.10
N LEU A 111 -5.61 12.87 -16.44
CA LEU A 111 -5.39 11.76 -15.50
C LEU A 111 -3.93 11.67 -15.07
N TRP A 112 -2.99 11.80 -16.02
CA TRP A 112 -1.57 11.89 -15.73
C TRP A 112 -1.27 13.03 -14.74
N LYS A 113 -1.80 14.23 -15.00
CA LYS A 113 -1.62 15.40 -14.12
C LYS A 113 -2.12 15.10 -12.70
N LEU A 114 -3.37 14.64 -12.58
CA LEU A 114 -3.99 14.35 -11.28
C LEU A 114 -3.16 13.34 -10.48
N HIS A 115 -2.66 12.30 -11.14
CA HIS A 115 -1.86 11.26 -10.48
C HIS A 115 -0.45 11.75 -10.10
N CYS A 116 0.14 12.63 -10.90
CA CYS A 116 1.40 13.29 -10.53
C CYS A 116 1.22 14.25 -9.35
N GLU A 117 0.11 14.99 -9.28
CA GLU A 117 -0.21 15.88 -8.15
C GLU A 117 -0.42 15.09 -6.86
N GLU A 118 -1.16 13.99 -6.90
CA GLU A 118 -1.37 13.09 -5.76
C GLU A 118 -0.07 12.47 -5.22
N MET A 119 0.94 12.33 -6.07
CA MET A 119 2.27 11.84 -5.71
C MET A 119 3.29 12.96 -5.46
N GLU A 120 2.87 14.23 -5.53
CA GLU A 120 3.73 15.40 -5.37
C GLU A 120 4.93 15.44 -6.35
N VAL A 121 4.75 14.88 -7.55
CA VAL A 121 5.77 14.83 -8.62
C VAL A 121 5.35 15.61 -9.88
N PHE A 122 4.26 16.39 -9.80
CA PHE A 122 3.79 17.18 -10.93
C PHE A 122 4.81 18.25 -11.33
N ASN A 123 5.08 18.32 -12.65
CA ASN A 123 5.95 19.32 -13.25
C ASN A 123 5.16 20.11 -14.31
N GLN A 124 5.03 21.42 -14.08
CA GLN A 124 4.27 22.32 -14.96
C GLN A 124 4.89 22.44 -16.36
N GLU A 125 6.22 22.51 -16.45
CA GLU A 125 6.93 22.61 -17.73
C GLU A 125 6.68 21.37 -18.60
N GLN A 126 6.78 20.18 -18.01
CA GLN A 126 6.48 18.92 -18.70
C GLN A 126 5.03 18.88 -19.19
N TYR A 127 4.08 19.33 -18.35
CA TYR A 127 2.67 19.39 -18.74
C TYR A 127 2.46 20.31 -19.95
N ASP A 128 3.09 21.48 -19.96
CA ASP A 128 2.98 22.45 -21.05
C ASP A 128 3.62 21.93 -22.35
N GLU A 129 4.72 21.19 -22.26
CA GLU A 129 5.32 20.49 -23.40
C GLU A 129 4.40 19.42 -23.98
N LEU A 130 3.78 18.59 -23.13
CA LEU A 130 2.82 17.58 -23.57
C LEU A 130 1.61 18.25 -24.24
N ARG A 131 1.08 19.33 -23.65
CA ARG A 131 -0.02 20.12 -24.24
C ARG A 131 0.29 20.64 -25.65
N LYS A 132 1.54 21.02 -25.94
CA LYS A 132 1.93 21.50 -27.28
C LYS A 132 1.83 20.41 -28.36
N LYS A 133 1.93 19.11 -28.00
CA LYS A 133 1.82 17.99 -28.95
C LYS A 133 0.39 17.79 -29.49
N MET A 134 -0.62 18.42 -28.89
CA MET A 134 -2.03 18.33 -29.31
C MET A 134 -2.48 19.52 -30.19
N LYS A 135 -1.56 20.38 -30.61
CA LYS A 135 -1.80 21.52 -31.52
C LYS A 135 -1.32 21.17 -32.92
#